data_AF-E9H7X9-F1
#
_entry.id   AF-E9H7X9-F1
#
_cell.length_a   1.000
_cell.length_b   1.000
_cell.length_c   1.000
_cell.angle_alpha   90.00
_cell.angle_beta   90.00
_cell.angle_gamma   90.00
#
_symmetry.space_group_name_H-M   'P 1'
#
loop_
_entity.id
_entity.type
_entity.pdbx_description
1 polymer ?
#
loop_
_entity_poly.entity_id
_entity_poly.type
_entity_poly.pdbx_seq_one_letter_code
_entity_poly.pdbx_strand_id
1 'polypeptide(L)'
;MEESAPSELTLNASSVYSRARDIHSFNQTGNSQATPCFDEYSCLQARLSDAERLNLEAIRTLHGKLDDDANGNIDLSESDEFLREELHYEGGHERRQKAFHRDDDMHISVRELWDIWTRSEVHNWTIEQTTEWLSHFVQLPQYVSQFQQHNIDGTKLPRLAVNNVLYISGVLGIKDPIHRQKIAVKAMDVVLFGSPKDSSNYVKDVTLITLLVLALAGALYTYKSNRHSKQHLNKLMEHMEILSSAEKELQELQVKLQHARQEQDITLSEKQQLERKLEEEVRGSNASLYQPDPLAELELRRLREEVDILRGELQRAEGELEDRLCWTPPVDLQHWLQLTYELEQRVYNKKRLQAEKQLEQAKDACEKLNRKRSSFVASFVSTHGRAIDDVDKSILEARSSLMEVKQDLQERTTRWRQIESLCGFSISTNPGLSYLETLLRSGLNSSRFVVFNPCNEKLLKEGSE
;
A
#
# COMPACT_ATOMS: atom_id res chain seq x y z
N MET A 1 -41.59 -8.08 -51.80
CA MET A 1 -40.69 -9.24 -51.71
C MET A 1 -40.03 -9.10 -50.36
N GLU A 2 -40.70 -9.51 -49.28
CA GLU A 2 -40.77 -10.92 -48.82
C GLU A 2 -39.35 -11.48 -48.70
N GLU A 3 -38.87 -11.93 -47.55
CA GLU A 3 -39.58 -12.83 -46.65
C GLU A 3 -38.94 -12.82 -45.24
N SER A 4 -39.75 -13.34 -44.32
CA SER A 4 -39.81 -13.26 -42.86
C SER A 4 -38.72 -13.98 -42.06
N ALA A 5 -38.36 -13.35 -40.93
CA ALA A 5 -37.89 -14.01 -39.71
C ALA A 5 -39.09 -14.52 -38.87
N PRO A 6 -38.87 -15.50 -37.98
CA PRO A 6 -39.57 -15.53 -36.70
C PRO A 6 -38.55 -15.67 -35.54
N SER A 7 -38.51 -14.75 -34.58
CA SER A 7 -39.39 -14.65 -33.40
C SER A 7 -39.04 -15.66 -32.31
N GLU A 8 -38.20 -15.21 -31.37
CA GLU A 8 -38.23 -15.64 -29.97
C GLU A 8 -39.60 -15.31 -29.36
N LEU A 9 -40.14 -16.18 -28.51
CA LEU A 9 -40.79 -15.76 -27.28
C LEU A 9 -40.90 -16.92 -26.28
N THR A 10 -40.57 -16.51 -25.06
CA THR A 10 -40.60 -17.15 -23.78
C THR A 10 -41.99 -17.65 -23.36
N LEU A 11 -42.08 -18.67 -22.50
CA LEU A 11 -42.76 -18.58 -21.20
C LEU A 11 -42.80 -19.93 -20.43
N ASN A 12 -42.28 -19.82 -19.21
CA ASN A 12 -42.79 -20.33 -17.93
C ASN A 12 -43.20 -21.79 -17.69
N ALA A 13 -42.58 -22.30 -16.63
CA ALA A 13 -43.01 -23.37 -15.75
C ALA A 13 -44.38 -23.09 -15.10
N SER A 14 -45.25 -24.11 -15.05
CA SER A 14 -45.91 -24.66 -13.85
C SER A 14 -47.18 -25.45 -14.21
N SER A 15 -47.52 -26.46 -13.39
CA SER A 15 -48.60 -27.46 -13.48
C SER A 15 -48.17 -28.76 -14.20
N VAL A 16 -47.78 -29.87 -13.55
CA VAL A 16 -48.34 -30.62 -12.40
C VAL A 16 -49.75 -31.18 -12.68
N TYR A 17 -49.81 -32.53 -12.68
CA TYR A 17 -50.94 -33.46 -12.58
C TYR A 17 -51.97 -33.54 -13.73
N SER A 18 -51.91 -34.65 -14.50
CA SER A 18 -52.95 -35.71 -14.47
C SER A 18 -52.84 -36.64 -15.69
N ARG A 19 -52.42 -37.90 -15.49
CA ARG A 19 -52.97 -39.04 -16.25
C ARG A 19 -52.71 -40.37 -15.54
N ALA A 20 -53.67 -40.75 -14.71
CA ALA A 20 -53.80 -42.10 -14.18
C ALA A 20 -55.11 -42.72 -14.72
N ARG A 21 -55.08 -44.05 -14.85
CA ARG A 21 -56.13 -45.01 -15.21
C ARG A 21 -56.41 -45.20 -16.71
N ASP A 22 -55.93 -46.34 -17.19
CA ASP A 22 -56.78 -47.34 -17.86
C ASP A 22 -56.23 -48.73 -17.55
N ILE A 23 -56.84 -49.41 -16.58
CA ILE A 23 -56.77 -50.86 -16.39
C ILE A 23 -58.21 -51.34 -16.27
N HIS A 24 -58.74 -51.94 -17.33
CA HIS A 24 -59.69 -53.05 -17.21
C HIS A 24 -59.83 -53.78 -18.54
N SER A 25 -59.97 -55.10 -18.44
CA SER A 25 -60.43 -56.08 -19.43
C SER A 25 -59.41 -56.66 -20.40
N PHE A 26 -58.86 -57.82 -20.02
CA PHE A 26 -58.81 -58.93 -20.96
C PHE A 26 -59.07 -60.26 -20.23
N ASN A 27 -59.90 -61.08 -20.87
CA ASN A 27 -60.60 -62.23 -20.30
C ASN A 27 -59.75 -63.50 -20.20
N GLN A 28 -60.18 -64.35 -19.27
CA GLN A 28 -59.75 -65.71 -18.97
C GLN A 28 -59.52 -66.62 -20.18
N THR A 29 -58.41 -67.38 -20.14
CA THR A 29 -58.36 -68.82 -20.42
C THR A 29 -57.12 -69.43 -19.78
N GLY A 30 -57.23 -70.59 -19.14
CA GLY A 30 -56.09 -71.49 -18.93
C GLY A 30 -55.63 -71.67 -17.49
N ASN A 31 -56.21 -72.68 -16.84
CA ASN A 31 -55.91 -73.21 -15.53
C ASN A 31 -54.42 -73.64 -15.39
N SER A 32 -53.71 -73.06 -14.43
CA SER A 32 -52.54 -73.65 -13.76
C SER A 32 -52.42 -72.97 -12.40
N GLN A 33 -52.53 -73.77 -11.34
CA GLN A 33 -52.49 -73.31 -9.95
C GLN A 33 -51.19 -72.54 -9.68
N ALA A 34 -51.25 -71.21 -9.69
CA ALA A 34 -50.22 -70.37 -9.11
C ALA A 34 -50.41 -70.43 -7.59
N THR A 35 -49.45 -71.07 -6.91
CA THR A 35 -49.28 -70.97 -5.47
C THR A 35 -49.25 -69.50 -5.04
N PRO A 36 -49.90 -69.10 -3.93
CA PRO A 36 -49.82 -67.72 -3.45
C PRO A 36 -48.37 -67.41 -3.09
N CYS A 37 -47.73 -66.46 -3.80
CA CYS A 37 -46.40 -65.98 -3.44
C CYS A 37 -46.49 -65.24 -2.11
N PHE A 38 -46.00 -65.84 -1.02
CA PHE A 38 -45.97 -65.23 0.32
C PHE A 38 -44.79 -64.26 0.52
N ASP A 39 -43.89 -64.15 -0.45
CA ASP A 39 -42.67 -63.36 -0.38
C ASP A 39 -42.43 -62.59 -1.69
N GLU A 40 -42.06 -61.31 -1.57
CA GLU A 40 -41.94 -60.34 -2.65
C GLU A 40 -40.79 -60.67 -3.61
N TYR A 41 -39.71 -61.28 -3.09
CA TYR A 41 -38.59 -61.82 -3.86
C TYR A 41 -39.01 -63.02 -4.72
N SER A 42 -39.80 -63.93 -4.15
CA SER A 42 -40.29 -65.13 -4.84
C SER A 42 -41.19 -64.79 -6.02
N CYS A 43 -41.95 -63.69 -5.95
CA CYS A 43 -42.77 -63.18 -7.05
C CYS A 43 -41.92 -62.60 -8.20
N LEU A 44 -40.84 -61.87 -7.88
CA LEU A 44 -39.89 -61.35 -8.86
C LEU A 44 -39.20 -62.50 -9.60
N GLN A 45 -38.68 -63.49 -8.86
CA GLN A 45 -37.98 -64.64 -9.45
C GLN A 45 -38.86 -65.44 -10.44
N ALA A 46 -40.16 -65.55 -10.17
CA ALA A 46 -41.10 -66.24 -11.06
C ALA A 46 -41.30 -65.55 -12.41
N ARG A 47 -41.11 -64.21 -12.48
CA ARG A 47 -41.36 -63.38 -13.68
C ARG A 47 -40.14 -63.17 -14.57
N LEU A 48 -38.95 -63.53 -14.10
CA LEU A 48 -37.67 -63.32 -14.78
C LEU A 48 -37.29 -64.51 -15.67
N SER A 49 -36.52 -64.23 -16.73
CA SER A 49 -35.87 -65.27 -17.55
C SER A 49 -34.79 -66.03 -16.78
N ASP A 50 -34.40 -67.21 -17.26
CA ASP A 50 -33.37 -68.02 -16.57
C ASP A 50 -32.02 -67.30 -16.42
N ALA A 51 -31.68 -66.42 -17.37
CA ALA A 51 -30.47 -65.59 -17.27
C ALA A 51 -30.61 -64.48 -16.21
N GLU A 52 -31.77 -63.84 -16.13
CA GLU A 52 -32.04 -62.81 -15.11
C GLU A 52 -32.16 -63.41 -13.71
N ARG A 53 -32.67 -64.65 -13.58
CA ARG A 53 -32.71 -65.38 -12.32
C ARG A 53 -31.32 -65.57 -11.72
N LEU A 54 -30.34 -65.95 -12.55
CA LEU A 54 -28.94 -66.09 -12.13
C LEU A 54 -28.31 -64.74 -11.74
N ASN A 55 -28.73 -63.64 -12.37
CA ASN A 55 -28.28 -62.30 -11.99
C ASN A 55 -28.91 -61.87 -10.65
N LEU A 56 -30.20 -62.17 -10.44
CA LEU A 56 -30.91 -61.88 -9.21
C LEU A 56 -30.35 -62.71 -8.03
N GLU A 57 -30.00 -63.97 -8.27
CA GLU A 57 -29.30 -64.80 -7.28
C GLU A 57 -27.91 -64.24 -6.94
N ALA A 58 -27.19 -63.73 -7.94
CA ALA A 58 -25.92 -63.06 -7.70
C ALA A 58 -26.12 -61.78 -6.85
N ILE A 59 -27.13 -60.96 -7.16
CA ILE A 59 -27.46 -59.75 -6.37
C ILE A 59 -27.91 -60.10 -4.96
N ARG A 60 -28.69 -61.18 -4.77
CA ARG A 60 -29.03 -61.68 -3.43
C ARG A 60 -27.80 -62.12 -2.65
N THR A 61 -26.85 -62.76 -3.31
CA THR A 61 -25.59 -63.18 -2.68
C THR A 61 -24.73 -61.97 -2.32
N LEU A 62 -24.75 -60.91 -3.13
CA LEU A 62 -24.10 -59.64 -2.78
C LEU A 62 -24.81 -58.96 -1.61
N HIS A 63 -26.14 -58.87 -1.65
CA HIS A 63 -26.95 -58.31 -0.56
C HIS A 63 -26.65 -59.01 0.77
N GLY A 64 -26.62 -60.34 0.81
CA GLY A 64 -26.25 -61.11 2.00
C GLY A 64 -24.78 -61.05 2.41
N LYS A 65 -23.90 -60.39 1.63
CA LYS A 65 -22.54 -60.02 2.06
C LYS A 65 -22.48 -58.62 2.65
N LEU A 66 -23.50 -57.80 2.40
CA LEU A 66 -23.62 -56.44 2.92
C LEU A 66 -24.56 -56.39 4.15
N ASP A 67 -25.50 -57.32 4.25
CA ASP A 67 -26.46 -57.50 5.35
C ASP A 67 -25.84 -58.45 6.41
N ASP A 68 -25.07 -57.87 7.34
CA ASP A 68 -24.29 -58.62 8.35
C ASP A 68 -25.15 -59.25 9.43
N ASP A 69 -26.27 -58.61 9.81
CA ASP A 69 -27.20 -59.14 10.81
C ASP A 69 -28.28 -60.09 10.21
N ALA A 70 -28.28 -60.23 8.88
CA ALA A 70 -29.19 -61.05 8.09
C ALA A 70 -30.68 -60.73 8.34
N ASN A 71 -30.99 -59.46 8.64
CA ASN A 71 -32.36 -59.00 8.88
C ASN A 71 -33.17 -58.82 7.57
N GLY A 72 -32.51 -58.89 6.42
CA GLY A 72 -33.09 -58.74 5.08
C GLY A 72 -32.99 -57.34 4.49
N ASN A 73 -32.36 -56.39 5.19
CA ASN A 73 -32.17 -55.01 4.75
C ASN A 73 -30.77 -54.51 5.13
N ILE A 74 -30.14 -53.75 4.23
CA ILE A 74 -28.83 -53.15 4.47
C ILE A 74 -29.01 -51.74 5.03
N ASP A 75 -28.45 -51.46 6.20
CA ASP A 75 -28.51 -50.14 6.84
C ASP A 75 -27.30 -49.22 6.51
N LEU A 76 -27.33 -47.99 7.02
CA LEU A 76 -26.25 -47.02 6.83
C LEU A 76 -24.93 -47.44 7.48
N SER A 77 -24.98 -48.15 8.61
CA SER A 77 -23.80 -48.56 9.37
C SER A 77 -23.10 -49.73 8.66
N GLU A 78 -23.87 -50.74 8.26
CA GLU A 78 -23.43 -51.93 7.52
C GLU A 78 -22.79 -51.53 6.19
N SER A 79 -23.42 -50.62 5.45
CA SER A 79 -22.86 -50.11 4.19
C SER A 79 -21.59 -49.26 4.36
N ASP A 80 -21.41 -48.53 5.48
CA ASP A 80 -20.16 -47.78 5.76
C ASP A 80 -19.02 -48.71 6.19
N GLU A 81 -19.32 -49.71 7.03
CA GLU A 81 -18.36 -50.73 7.46
C GLU A 81 -17.85 -51.52 6.26
N PHE A 82 -18.76 -51.99 5.41
CA PHE A 82 -18.43 -52.69 4.17
C PHE A 82 -17.53 -51.88 3.22
N LEU A 83 -17.83 -50.58 3.05
CA LEU A 83 -17.05 -49.68 2.19
C LEU A 83 -15.60 -49.51 2.66
N ARG A 84 -15.36 -49.56 3.97
CA ARG A 84 -14.03 -49.37 4.58
C ARG A 84 -13.27 -50.68 4.69
N GLU A 85 -13.94 -51.75 5.10
CA GLU A 85 -13.32 -53.02 5.43
C GLU A 85 -13.14 -53.93 4.21
N GLU A 86 -14.15 -54.07 3.34
CA GLU A 86 -14.07 -54.98 2.19
C GLU A 86 -13.58 -54.31 0.92
N LEU A 87 -13.98 -53.05 0.67
CA LEU A 87 -13.59 -52.31 -0.53
C LEU A 87 -12.35 -51.41 -0.32
N HIS A 88 -11.82 -51.35 0.90
CA HIS A 88 -10.60 -50.62 1.30
C HIS A 88 -10.52 -49.17 0.77
N TYR A 89 -11.62 -48.42 0.86
CA TYR A 89 -11.63 -47.02 0.44
C TYR A 89 -11.02 -46.09 1.49
N GLU A 90 -9.83 -45.55 1.23
CA GLU A 90 -9.19 -44.54 2.11
C GLU A 90 -9.87 -43.15 2.05
N GLY A 91 -10.76 -42.89 1.07
CA GLY A 91 -11.46 -41.61 0.94
C GLY A 91 -12.62 -41.61 -0.06
N GLY A 92 -13.62 -40.75 0.20
CA GLY A 92 -14.80 -40.58 -0.66
C GLY A 92 -15.92 -41.61 -0.45
N HIS A 93 -15.86 -42.42 0.62
CA HIS A 93 -16.90 -43.36 1.01
C HIS A 93 -18.23 -42.66 1.32
N GLU A 94 -18.21 -41.49 1.95
CA GLU A 94 -19.42 -40.68 2.23
C GLU A 94 -20.23 -40.33 0.97
N ARG A 95 -19.55 -40.06 -0.16
CA ARG A 95 -20.25 -39.75 -1.42
C ARG A 95 -20.88 -40.99 -2.04
N ARG A 96 -20.25 -42.16 -1.86
CA ARG A 96 -20.73 -43.45 -2.38
C ARG A 96 -21.86 -44.02 -1.52
N GLN A 97 -21.74 -43.93 -0.20
CA GLN A 97 -22.80 -44.26 0.74
C GLN A 97 -24.07 -43.44 0.49
N LYS A 98 -23.94 -42.11 0.29
CA LYS A 98 -25.06 -41.24 -0.12
C LYS A 98 -25.62 -41.56 -1.51
N ALA A 99 -24.82 -42.12 -2.41
CA ALA A 99 -25.29 -42.52 -3.73
C ALA A 99 -26.04 -43.86 -3.73
N PHE A 100 -25.77 -44.69 -2.71
CA PHE A 100 -26.38 -46.00 -2.49
C PHE A 100 -27.73 -45.87 -1.78
N HIS A 101 -27.78 -45.11 -0.68
CA HIS A 101 -29.02 -44.74 0.04
C HIS A 101 -29.60 -43.45 -0.54
N ARG A 102 -30.18 -43.52 -1.74
CA ARG A 102 -30.85 -42.35 -2.36
C ARG A 102 -32.15 -42.04 -1.60
N ASP A 103 -32.49 -40.76 -1.48
CA ASP A 103 -33.77 -40.27 -0.93
C ASP A 103 -34.06 -40.60 0.55
N ASP A 104 -33.04 -40.57 1.42
CA ASP A 104 -33.15 -40.79 2.88
C ASP A 104 -33.71 -42.17 3.30
N ASP A 105 -33.75 -43.13 2.36
CA ASP A 105 -34.08 -44.52 2.66
C ASP A 105 -32.98 -45.10 3.54
N MET A 106 -33.32 -45.38 4.80
CA MET A 106 -32.38 -45.84 5.81
C MET A 106 -31.94 -47.29 5.59
N HIS A 107 -32.66 -48.04 4.74
CA HIS A 107 -32.60 -49.49 4.60
C HIS A 107 -32.76 -49.88 3.12
N ILE A 108 -31.95 -50.83 2.63
CA ILE A 108 -32.03 -51.34 1.24
C ILE A 108 -32.30 -52.84 1.24
N SER A 109 -33.45 -53.24 0.70
CA SER A 109 -33.84 -54.64 0.51
C SER A 109 -33.22 -55.27 -0.75
N VAL A 110 -33.25 -56.60 -0.86
CA VAL A 110 -32.79 -57.34 -2.06
C VAL A 110 -33.49 -56.86 -3.34
N ARG A 111 -34.78 -56.49 -3.23
CA ARG A 111 -35.58 -55.99 -4.35
C ARG A 111 -35.15 -54.58 -4.77
N GLU A 112 -34.94 -53.69 -3.81
CA GLU A 112 -34.48 -52.33 -4.10
C GLU A 112 -33.08 -52.35 -4.72
N LEU A 113 -32.19 -53.21 -4.22
CA LEU A 113 -30.87 -53.38 -4.81
C LEU A 113 -30.94 -53.86 -6.28
N TRP A 114 -31.84 -54.80 -6.57
CA TRP A 114 -32.12 -55.24 -7.94
C TRP A 114 -32.63 -54.09 -8.82
N ASP A 115 -33.60 -53.32 -8.33
CA ASP A 115 -34.19 -52.20 -9.08
C ASP A 115 -33.19 -51.05 -9.31
N ILE A 116 -32.32 -50.77 -8.31
CA ILE A 116 -31.23 -49.79 -8.42
C ILE A 116 -30.25 -50.23 -9.51
N TRP A 117 -29.85 -51.51 -9.52
CA TRP A 117 -28.95 -52.04 -10.54
C TRP A 117 -29.58 -52.01 -11.94
N THR A 118 -30.81 -52.48 -12.12
CA THR A 118 -31.47 -52.49 -13.44
C THR A 118 -31.68 -51.09 -14.01
N ARG A 119 -31.86 -50.08 -13.16
CA ARG A 119 -31.98 -48.66 -13.58
C ARG A 119 -30.63 -47.97 -13.78
N SER A 120 -29.53 -48.58 -13.35
CA SER A 120 -28.19 -48.00 -13.48
C SER A 120 -27.68 -48.06 -14.92
N GLU A 121 -26.79 -47.13 -15.27
CA GLU A 121 -26.12 -47.10 -16.59
C GLU A 121 -25.29 -48.37 -16.84
N VAL A 122 -24.84 -49.01 -15.76
CA VAL A 122 -24.00 -50.21 -15.75
C VAL A 122 -24.73 -51.43 -16.32
N HIS A 123 -26.02 -51.57 -16.03
CA HIS A 123 -26.82 -52.68 -16.56
C HIS A 123 -26.83 -52.67 -18.10
N ASN A 124 -26.84 -51.48 -18.69
CA ASN A 124 -26.94 -51.27 -20.13
C ASN A 124 -25.56 -51.15 -20.81
N TRP A 125 -24.47 -51.55 -20.15
CA TRP A 125 -23.15 -51.52 -20.76
C TRP A 125 -22.99 -52.53 -21.88
N THR A 126 -22.43 -52.02 -22.98
CA THR A 126 -21.97 -52.82 -24.11
C THR A 126 -20.70 -53.61 -23.77
N ILE A 127 -20.34 -54.57 -24.62
CA ILE A 127 -19.11 -55.35 -24.45
C ILE A 127 -17.90 -54.41 -24.51
N GLU A 128 -17.93 -53.42 -25.41
CA GLU A 128 -16.87 -52.42 -25.59
C GLU A 128 -16.65 -51.62 -24.31
N GLN A 129 -17.72 -51.09 -23.72
CA GLN A 129 -17.66 -50.35 -22.46
C GLN A 129 -17.18 -51.22 -21.30
N THR A 130 -17.62 -52.48 -21.25
CA THR A 130 -17.18 -53.44 -20.22
C THR A 130 -15.68 -53.76 -20.37
N THR A 131 -15.17 -53.84 -21.60
CA THR A 131 -13.73 -54.07 -21.86
C THR A 131 -12.88 -52.83 -21.61
N GLU A 132 -13.40 -51.64 -21.88
CA GLU A 132 -12.75 -50.38 -21.52
C GLU A 132 -12.64 -50.25 -20.00
N TRP A 133 -13.71 -50.60 -19.29
CA TRP A 133 -13.72 -50.63 -17.83
C TRP A 133 -12.68 -51.61 -17.27
N LEU A 134 -12.60 -52.81 -17.84
CA LEU A 134 -11.60 -53.81 -17.47
C LEU A 134 -10.16 -53.31 -17.71
N SER A 135 -9.93 -52.56 -18.79
CA SER A 135 -8.62 -52.01 -19.14
C SER A 135 -8.23 -50.81 -18.28
N HIS A 136 -9.09 -49.80 -18.14
CA HIS A 136 -8.76 -48.52 -17.51
C HIS A 136 -9.00 -48.51 -15.99
N PHE A 137 -10.12 -49.08 -15.52
CA PHE A 137 -10.48 -49.03 -14.09
C PHE A 137 -10.07 -50.27 -13.31
N VAL A 138 -10.13 -51.45 -13.92
CA VAL A 138 -9.63 -52.70 -13.30
C VAL A 138 -8.14 -52.90 -13.58
N GLN A 139 -7.59 -52.24 -14.61
CA GLN A 139 -6.18 -52.33 -15.03
C GLN A 139 -5.75 -53.77 -15.37
N LEU A 140 -6.63 -54.51 -16.05
CA LEU A 140 -6.38 -55.87 -16.52
C LEU A 140 -6.67 -56.02 -18.02
N PRO A 141 -5.95 -55.29 -18.90
CA PRO A 141 -6.19 -55.34 -20.35
C PRO A 141 -5.96 -56.74 -20.96
N GLN A 142 -5.18 -57.59 -20.29
CA GLN A 142 -4.88 -58.95 -20.72
C GLN A 142 -6.10 -59.88 -20.82
N TYR A 143 -7.21 -59.55 -20.14
CA TYR A 143 -8.44 -60.36 -20.15
C TYR A 143 -9.52 -59.84 -21.12
N VAL A 144 -9.22 -58.79 -21.89
CA VAL A 144 -10.17 -58.14 -22.80
C VAL A 144 -10.67 -59.10 -23.88
N SER A 145 -9.78 -59.91 -24.46
CA SER A 145 -10.15 -60.87 -25.51
C SER A 145 -11.07 -61.98 -25.00
N GLN A 146 -10.91 -62.42 -23.75
CA GLN A 146 -11.79 -63.41 -23.12
C GLN A 146 -13.16 -62.80 -22.83
N PHE A 147 -13.22 -61.54 -22.39
CA PHE A 147 -14.49 -60.83 -22.17
C PHE A 147 -15.27 -60.64 -23.47
N GLN A 148 -14.58 -60.36 -24.58
CA GLN A 148 -15.20 -60.29 -25.91
C GLN A 148 -15.67 -61.66 -26.40
N GLN A 149 -14.83 -62.70 -26.27
CA GLN A 149 -15.15 -64.06 -26.74
C GLN A 149 -16.37 -64.67 -26.02
N HIS A 150 -16.52 -64.38 -24.72
CA HIS A 150 -17.63 -64.87 -23.90
C HIS A 150 -18.83 -63.91 -23.86
N ASN A 151 -18.81 -62.83 -24.66
CA ASN A 151 -19.84 -61.80 -24.73
C ASN A 151 -20.25 -61.27 -23.35
N ILE A 152 -19.27 -60.82 -22.55
CA ILE A 152 -19.55 -60.27 -21.23
C ILE A 152 -20.00 -58.81 -21.38
N ASP A 153 -21.28 -58.61 -21.15
CA ASP A 153 -21.98 -57.33 -21.13
C ASP A 153 -22.32 -56.90 -19.70
N GLY A 154 -22.83 -55.66 -19.55
CA GLY A 154 -23.20 -55.08 -18.25
C GLY A 154 -24.14 -55.94 -17.41
N THR A 155 -25.02 -56.71 -18.08
CA THR A 155 -26.00 -57.60 -17.42
C THR A 155 -25.35 -58.73 -16.63
N LYS A 156 -24.11 -59.12 -16.95
CA LYS A 156 -23.37 -60.23 -16.31
C LYS A 156 -22.44 -59.78 -15.18
N LEU A 157 -22.28 -58.48 -14.96
CA LEU A 157 -21.39 -57.93 -13.93
C LEU A 157 -21.72 -58.39 -12.50
N PRO A 158 -22.99 -58.54 -12.06
CA PRO A 158 -23.28 -59.07 -10.73
C PRO A 158 -22.71 -60.49 -10.51
N ARG A 159 -22.66 -61.31 -11.56
CA ARG A 159 -22.07 -62.66 -11.48
C ARG A 159 -20.55 -62.64 -11.27
N LEU A 160 -19.89 -61.61 -11.79
CA LEU A 160 -18.46 -61.40 -11.58
C LEU A 160 -18.17 -60.90 -10.16
N ALA A 161 -19.04 -60.06 -9.62
CA ALA A 161 -18.93 -59.51 -8.26
C ALA A 161 -19.02 -60.58 -7.16
N VAL A 162 -19.80 -61.65 -7.36
CA VAL A 162 -19.93 -62.75 -6.39
C VAL A 162 -18.67 -63.64 -6.31
N ASN A 163 -17.75 -63.51 -7.27
CA ASN A 163 -16.52 -64.31 -7.36
C ASN A 163 -16.78 -65.83 -7.43
N ASN A 164 -17.77 -66.26 -8.23
CA ASN A 164 -18.02 -67.69 -8.42
C ASN A 164 -16.85 -68.34 -9.18
N VAL A 165 -16.09 -69.17 -8.47
CA VAL A 165 -14.87 -69.83 -8.98
C VAL A 165 -15.14 -70.67 -10.23
N LEU A 166 -16.30 -71.33 -10.31
CA LEU A 166 -16.67 -72.17 -11.46
C LEU A 166 -16.90 -71.33 -12.72
N TYR A 167 -17.48 -70.14 -12.55
CA TYR A 167 -17.73 -69.22 -13.65
C TYR A 167 -16.45 -68.50 -14.09
N ILE A 168 -15.71 -67.89 -13.16
CA ILE A 168 -14.55 -67.06 -13.51
C ILE A 168 -13.32 -67.90 -13.92
N SER A 169 -13.08 -69.04 -13.27
CA SER A 169 -11.97 -69.93 -13.61
C SER A 169 -12.33 -70.90 -14.74
N GLY A 170 -13.54 -71.48 -14.68
CA GLY A 170 -13.97 -72.51 -15.63
C GLY A 170 -14.45 -71.96 -16.97
N VAL A 171 -15.22 -70.87 -16.97
CA VAL A 171 -15.78 -70.28 -18.21
C VAL A 171 -14.87 -69.19 -18.76
N LEU A 172 -14.34 -68.28 -17.92
CA LEU A 172 -13.52 -67.14 -18.38
C LEU A 172 -12.01 -67.43 -18.43
N GLY A 173 -11.57 -68.58 -17.91
CA GLY A 173 -10.17 -69.01 -17.95
C GLY A 173 -9.22 -68.20 -17.05
N ILE A 174 -9.73 -67.40 -16.11
CA ILE A 174 -8.92 -66.57 -15.22
C ILE A 174 -8.52 -67.40 -14.00
N LYS A 175 -7.29 -67.93 -14.03
CA LYS A 175 -6.79 -68.85 -12.98
C LYS A 175 -6.26 -68.10 -11.75
N ASP A 176 -5.66 -66.92 -11.95
CA ASP A 176 -5.00 -66.16 -10.89
C ASP A 176 -6.00 -65.66 -9.84
N PRO A 177 -5.84 -66.04 -8.55
CA PRO A 177 -6.78 -65.66 -7.50
C PRO A 177 -6.80 -64.14 -7.27
N ILE A 178 -5.67 -63.45 -7.47
CA ILE A 178 -5.56 -62.00 -7.29
C ILE A 178 -6.37 -61.25 -8.35
N HIS A 179 -6.28 -61.66 -9.62
CA HIS A 179 -7.04 -61.04 -10.71
C HIS A 179 -8.55 -61.28 -10.54
N ARG A 180 -8.94 -62.48 -10.09
CA ARG A 180 -10.34 -62.78 -9.77
C ARG A 180 -10.89 -61.90 -8.66
N GLN A 181 -10.16 -61.75 -7.56
CA GLN A 181 -10.55 -60.88 -6.46
C GLN A 181 -10.64 -59.42 -6.93
N LYS A 182 -9.67 -58.94 -7.70
CA LYS A 182 -9.66 -57.57 -8.24
C LYS A 182 -10.87 -57.29 -9.15
N ILE A 183 -11.21 -58.24 -10.03
CA ILE A 183 -12.40 -58.13 -10.89
C ILE A 183 -13.67 -58.17 -10.03
N ALA A 184 -13.77 -59.06 -9.05
CA ALA A 184 -14.94 -59.16 -8.18
C ALA A 184 -15.18 -57.87 -7.38
N VAL A 185 -14.15 -57.35 -6.72
CA VAL A 185 -14.17 -56.09 -5.95
C VAL A 185 -14.58 -54.91 -6.83
N LYS A 186 -13.99 -54.79 -8.02
CA LYS A 186 -14.33 -53.70 -8.95
C LYS A 186 -15.72 -53.86 -9.56
N ALA A 187 -16.14 -55.09 -9.90
CA ALA A 187 -17.47 -55.35 -10.43
C ALA A 187 -18.54 -55.03 -9.40
N MET A 188 -18.29 -55.37 -8.13
CA MET A 188 -19.15 -55.03 -7.00
C MET A 188 -19.28 -53.51 -6.84
N ASP A 189 -18.17 -52.77 -6.84
CA ASP A 189 -18.16 -51.30 -6.78
C ASP A 189 -19.03 -50.66 -7.86
N VAL A 190 -18.92 -51.16 -9.10
CA VAL A 190 -19.71 -50.65 -10.22
C VAL A 190 -21.18 -51.06 -10.14
N VAL A 191 -21.50 -52.28 -9.69
CA VAL A 191 -22.88 -52.75 -9.50
C VAL A 191 -23.60 -51.96 -8.40
N LEU A 192 -22.90 -51.61 -7.31
CA LEU A 192 -23.47 -50.88 -6.18
C LEU A 192 -23.51 -49.35 -6.41
N PHE A 193 -22.48 -48.77 -7.02
CA PHE A 193 -22.31 -47.30 -7.08
C PHE A 193 -22.38 -46.70 -8.48
N GLY A 194 -22.46 -47.52 -9.52
CA GLY A 194 -22.56 -47.09 -10.92
C GLY A 194 -21.21 -46.87 -11.62
N SER A 195 -21.25 -46.26 -12.81
CA SER A 195 -20.06 -46.07 -13.65
C SER A 195 -18.99 -45.21 -12.96
N PRO A 196 -17.71 -45.62 -12.95
CA PRO A 196 -16.63 -44.80 -12.42
C PRO A 196 -16.53 -43.49 -13.18
N LYS A 197 -16.73 -42.36 -12.50
CA LYS A 197 -16.52 -41.03 -13.09
C LYS A 197 -15.06 -40.64 -12.95
N ASP A 198 -14.38 -40.39 -14.06
CA ASP A 198 -13.01 -39.85 -14.07
C ASP A 198 -12.97 -38.49 -13.39
N SER A 199 -12.64 -38.45 -12.10
CA SER A 199 -12.28 -37.20 -11.42
C SER A 199 -10.90 -36.78 -11.92
N SER A 200 -10.88 -36.16 -13.10
CA SER A 200 -9.70 -35.95 -13.93
C SER A 200 -8.66 -35.03 -13.29
N ASN A 201 -7.39 -35.40 -13.48
CA ASN A 201 -6.21 -34.61 -13.10
C ASN A 201 -6.18 -33.23 -13.77
N TYR A 202 -6.86 -33.07 -14.92
CA TYR A 202 -6.92 -31.82 -15.68
C TYR A 202 -7.44 -30.63 -14.86
N VAL A 203 -8.47 -30.81 -14.02
CA VAL A 203 -8.99 -29.72 -13.18
C VAL A 203 -7.94 -29.30 -12.14
N LYS A 204 -7.21 -30.26 -11.56
CA LYS A 204 -6.13 -29.98 -10.61
C LYS A 204 -4.98 -29.24 -11.30
N ASP A 205 -4.60 -29.69 -12.49
CA ASP A 205 -3.50 -29.10 -13.25
C ASP A 205 -3.81 -27.66 -13.71
N VAL A 206 -5.05 -27.38 -14.13
CA VAL A 206 -5.51 -26.02 -14.47
C VAL A 206 -5.51 -25.10 -13.25
N THR A 207 -5.96 -25.58 -12.09
CA THR A 207 -5.89 -24.79 -10.84
C THR A 207 -4.45 -24.48 -10.41
N LEU A 208 -3.52 -25.42 -10.60
CA LEU A 208 -2.12 -25.24 -10.25
C LEU A 208 -1.43 -24.23 -11.18
N ILE A 209 -1.68 -24.32 -12.49
CA ILE A 209 -1.13 -23.38 -13.49
C ILE A 209 -1.64 -21.96 -13.25
N THR A 210 -2.94 -21.78 -12.98
CA THR A 210 -3.52 -20.45 -12.72
C THR A 210 -2.96 -19.81 -11.46
N LEU A 211 -2.75 -20.57 -10.38
CA LEU A 211 -2.09 -20.08 -9.17
C LEU A 211 -0.62 -19.66 -9.44
N LEU A 212 0.10 -20.44 -10.23
CA LEU A 212 1.49 -20.15 -10.57
C LEU A 212 1.63 -18.87 -11.41
N VAL A 213 0.71 -18.65 -12.34
CA VAL A 213 0.66 -17.42 -13.15
C VAL A 213 0.33 -16.20 -12.30
N LEU A 214 -0.63 -16.29 -11.38
CA LEU A 214 -0.95 -15.20 -10.46
C LEU A 214 0.23 -14.85 -9.54
N ALA A 215 0.95 -15.86 -9.04
CA ALA A 215 2.15 -15.67 -8.24
C ALA A 215 3.27 -14.98 -9.03
N LEU A 216 3.51 -15.40 -10.29
CA LEU A 216 4.49 -14.77 -11.18
C LEU A 216 4.10 -13.33 -11.54
N ALA A 217 2.83 -13.07 -11.82
CA ALA A 217 2.34 -11.72 -12.09
C ALA A 217 2.53 -10.81 -10.85
N GLY A 218 2.21 -11.31 -9.66
CA GLY A 218 2.48 -10.61 -8.40
C GLY A 218 3.97 -10.36 -8.15
N ALA A 219 4.82 -11.34 -8.44
CA ALA A 219 6.28 -11.21 -8.32
C ALA A 219 6.85 -10.18 -9.32
N LEU A 220 6.38 -10.16 -10.56
CA LEU A 220 6.79 -9.17 -11.56
C LEU A 220 6.30 -7.76 -11.21
N TYR A 221 5.06 -7.64 -10.70
CA TYR A 221 4.50 -6.36 -10.27
C TYR A 221 5.28 -5.77 -9.09
N THR A 222 5.56 -6.58 -8.06
CA THR A 222 6.38 -6.17 -6.91
C THR A 222 7.80 -5.82 -7.33
N TYR A 223 8.42 -6.60 -8.22
CA TYR A 223 9.74 -6.30 -8.77
C TYR A 223 9.79 -4.97 -9.53
N LYS A 224 8.80 -4.72 -10.42
CA LYS A 224 8.70 -3.47 -11.19
C LYS A 224 8.43 -2.26 -10.30
N SER A 225 7.53 -2.38 -9.33
CA SER A 225 7.21 -1.34 -8.34
C SER A 225 8.42 -0.98 -7.47
N ASN A 226 9.20 -1.98 -7.05
CA ASN A 226 10.42 -1.78 -6.28
C ASN A 226 11.48 -1.01 -7.09
N ARG A 227 11.59 -1.25 -8.41
CA ARG A 227 12.52 -0.50 -9.28
C ARG A 227 12.15 0.98 -9.41
N HIS A 228 10.87 1.30 -9.65
CA HIS A 228 10.40 2.69 -9.72
C HIS A 228 10.59 3.42 -8.38
N SER A 229 10.32 2.71 -7.29
CA SER A 229 10.49 3.20 -5.92
C SER A 229 11.93 3.56 -5.57
N LYS A 230 12.91 2.75 -5.98
CA LYS A 230 14.34 3.03 -5.77
C LYS A 230 14.80 4.30 -6.49
N GLN A 231 14.29 4.54 -7.70
CA GLN A 231 14.61 5.75 -8.45
C GLN A 231 14.10 7.02 -7.76
N HIS A 232 12.87 7.00 -7.22
CA HIS A 232 12.33 8.13 -6.46
C HIS A 232 13.11 8.40 -5.17
N LEU A 233 13.52 7.36 -4.43
CA LEU A 233 14.34 7.55 -3.23
C LEU A 233 15.71 8.16 -3.53
N ASN A 234 16.36 7.72 -4.60
CA ASN A 234 17.66 8.26 -4.96
C ASN A 234 17.55 9.77 -5.27
N LYS A 235 16.48 10.21 -5.94
CA LYS A 235 16.20 11.63 -6.16
C LYS A 235 15.94 12.39 -4.86
N LEU A 236 15.20 11.79 -3.90
CA LEU A 236 14.97 12.42 -2.59
C LEU A 236 16.27 12.55 -1.77
N MET A 237 17.15 11.54 -1.82
CA MET A 237 18.45 11.62 -1.18
C MET A 237 19.34 12.70 -1.81
N GLU A 238 19.30 12.84 -3.14
CA GLU A 238 19.99 13.92 -3.85
C GLU A 238 19.46 15.31 -3.43
N HIS A 239 18.15 15.48 -3.34
CA HIS A 239 17.54 16.72 -2.83
C HIS A 239 17.91 17.00 -1.36
N MET A 240 18.07 15.96 -0.53
CA MET A 240 18.54 16.11 0.85
C MET A 240 19.99 16.57 0.93
N GLU A 241 20.86 16.08 0.06
CA GLU A 241 22.26 16.49 0.00
C GLU A 241 22.41 17.97 -0.40
N ILE A 242 21.64 18.40 -1.42
CA ILE A 242 21.59 19.81 -1.83
C ILE A 242 21.09 20.70 -0.69
N LEU A 243 20.08 20.25 0.05
CA LEU A 243 19.52 21.00 1.17
C LEU A 243 20.52 21.11 2.34
N SER A 244 21.24 20.03 2.64
CA SER A 244 22.36 20.02 3.60
C SER A 244 23.49 20.97 3.20
N SER A 245 23.78 21.09 1.91
CA SER A 245 24.75 22.07 1.40
C SER A 245 24.26 23.51 1.62
N ALA A 246 22.99 23.81 1.33
CA ALA A 246 22.42 25.14 1.53
C ALA A 246 22.38 25.56 3.01
N GLU A 247 22.15 24.61 3.93
CA GLU A 247 22.27 24.83 5.36
C GLU A 247 23.70 25.24 5.76
N LYS A 248 24.72 24.53 5.25
CA LYS A 248 26.12 24.87 5.49
C LYS A 248 26.48 26.25 4.96
N GLU A 249 26.01 26.61 3.76
CA GLU A 249 26.22 27.96 3.21
C GLU A 249 25.60 29.04 4.12
N LEU A 250 24.40 28.79 4.64
CA LEU A 250 23.72 29.73 5.54
C LEU A 250 24.48 29.88 6.86
N GLN A 251 25.00 28.79 7.41
CA GLN A 251 25.87 28.81 8.59
C GLN A 251 27.17 29.59 8.31
N GLU A 252 27.81 29.35 7.16
CA GLU A 252 29.04 30.04 6.77
C GLU A 252 28.82 31.56 6.62
N LEU A 253 27.73 31.97 5.97
CA LEU A 253 27.36 33.39 5.85
C LEU A 253 27.15 34.04 7.22
N GLN A 254 26.56 33.32 8.17
CA GLN A 254 26.37 33.82 9.54
C GLN A 254 27.69 33.98 10.29
N VAL A 255 28.60 33.01 10.18
CA VAL A 255 29.94 33.10 10.79
C VAL A 255 30.70 34.30 10.21
N LYS A 256 30.66 34.49 8.88
CA LYS A 256 31.28 35.66 8.23
C LYS A 256 30.70 36.99 8.73
N LEU A 257 29.38 37.05 8.95
CA LEU A 257 28.75 38.23 9.53
C LEU A 257 29.15 38.47 10.99
N GLN A 258 29.29 37.43 11.80
CA GLN A 258 29.76 37.56 13.17
C GLN A 258 31.23 38.01 13.24
N HIS A 259 32.08 37.48 12.37
CA HIS A 259 33.48 37.87 12.28
C HIS A 259 33.63 39.34 11.88
N ALA A 260 32.90 39.77 10.84
CA ALA A 260 32.91 41.17 10.40
C ALA A 260 32.44 42.13 11.51
N ARG A 261 31.50 41.70 12.38
CA ARG A 261 31.08 42.47 13.55
C ARG A 261 32.19 42.57 14.61
N GLN A 262 32.85 41.47 14.93
CA GLN A 262 33.94 41.47 15.90
C GLN A 262 35.09 42.38 15.47
N GLU A 263 35.46 42.36 14.19
CA GLU A 263 36.48 43.27 13.63
C GLU A 263 36.06 44.74 13.73
N GLN A 264 34.77 45.04 13.50
CA GLN A 264 34.22 46.38 13.62
C GLN A 264 34.27 46.89 15.07
N ASP A 265 33.95 46.05 16.05
CA ASP A 265 34.01 46.40 17.47
C ASP A 265 35.45 46.71 17.93
N ILE A 266 36.42 45.91 17.46
CA ILE A 266 37.84 46.14 17.74
C ILE A 266 38.29 47.48 17.14
N THR A 267 38.01 47.71 15.86
CA THR A 267 38.39 48.95 15.15
C THR A 267 37.79 50.20 15.81
N LEU A 268 36.53 50.12 16.27
CA LEU A 268 35.86 51.22 16.97
C LEU A 268 36.55 51.51 18.31
N SER A 269 36.93 50.48 19.06
CA SER A 269 37.66 50.64 20.33
C SER A 269 39.04 51.27 20.14
N GLU A 270 39.74 50.93 19.05
CA GLU A 270 41.05 51.50 18.69
C GLU A 270 40.91 52.97 18.26
N LYS A 271 39.90 53.30 17.45
CA LYS A 271 39.61 54.68 17.05
C LYS A 271 39.37 55.58 18.28
N GLN A 272 38.54 55.13 19.22
CA GLN A 272 38.27 55.88 20.46
C GLN A 272 39.52 56.07 21.32
N GLN A 273 40.50 55.17 21.25
CA GLN A 273 41.78 55.32 21.95
C GLN A 273 42.71 56.32 21.24
N LEU A 274 42.69 56.35 19.90
CA LEU A 274 43.47 57.29 19.09
C LEU A 274 42.94 58.72 19.18
N GLU A 275 41.62 58.92 19.16
CA GLU A 275 41.01 60.25 19.31
C GLU A 275 41.36 60.89 20.66
N ARG A 276 41.34 60.11 21.75
CA ARG A 276 41.78 60.58 23.08
C ARG A 276 43.24 61.02 23.11
N LYS A 277 44.13 60.29 22.42
CA LYS A 277 45.56 60.66 22.31
C LYS A 277 45.76 61.92 21.46
N LEU A 278 44.97 62.09 20.40
CA LEU A 278 45.04 63.27 19.53
C LEU A 278 44.56 64.54 20.24
N GLU A 279 43.49 64.46 21.03
CA GLU A 279 43.00 65.58 21.85
C GLU A 279 44.01 66.03 22.91
N GLU A 280 44.82 65.11 23.43
CA GLU A 280 45.91 65.41 24.37
C GLU A 280 47.09 66.13 23.70
N GLU A 281 47.45 65.74 22.47
CA GLU A 281 48.53 66.33 21.65
C GLU A 281 48.16 67.71 21.07
N VAL A 282 46.92 67.87 20.59
CA VAL A 282 46.42 69.15 20.03
C VAL A 282 46.36 70.25 21.10
N ARG A 283 46.07 69.88 22.36
CA ARG A 283 46.12 70.80 23.51
C ARG A 283 47.55 71.28 23.83
N GLY A 284 48.58 70.58 23.37
CA GLY A 284 49.99 70.89 23.62
C GLY A 284 50.68 71.77 22.56
N SER A 285 50.22 71.76 21.30
CA SER A 285 51.00 72.29 20.17
C SER A 285 50.60 73.69 19.65
N ASN A 286 49.53 74.30 20.15
CA ASN A 286 49.04 75.61 19.64
C ASN A 286 49.75 76.84 20.26
N ALA A 287 51.09 76.83 20.32
CA ALA A 287 51.90 77.97 20.75
C ALA A 287 53.16 78.16 19.89
N SER A 288 53.04 78.91 18.78
CA SER A 288 54.04 79.82 18.14
C SER A 288 53.81 79.84 16.62
N LEU A 289 53.38 80.97 16.05
CA LEU A 289 54.15 82.14 15.57
C LEU A 289 54.64 81.95 14.14
N TYR A 290 53.99 82.62 13.17
CA TYR A 290 54.71 83.27 12.09
C TYR A 290 53.88 84.37 11.42
N GLN A 291 54.54 85.46 11.06
CA GLN A 291 54.02 86.74 10.62
C GLN A 291 54.70 87.09 9.27
N PRO A 292 53.96 87.56 8.24
CA PRO A 292 54.59 88.19 7.09
C PRO A 292 54.10 89.62 6.79
N ASP A 293 54.82 90.23 5.84
CA ASP A 293 55.19 91.63 5.58
C ASP A 293 54.16 92.47 4.77
N PRO A 294 53.99 93.81 5.00
CA PRO A 294 52.70 94.50 4.83
C PRO A 294 52.48 95.31 3.53
N LEU A 295 53.40 95.29 2.54
CA LEU A 295 53.33 96.26 1.42
C LEU A 295 52.93 95.67 0.07
N ALA A 296 53.27 94.41 -0.23
CA ALA A 296 52.56 93.64 -1.28
C ALA A 296 51.15 93.23 -0.82
N GLU A 297 50.92 93.34 0.50
CA GLU A 297 49.69 93.02 1.19
C GLU A 297 48.59 94.04 0.94
N LEU A 298 48.82 95.31 0.64
CA LEU A 298 47.71 96.29 0.61
C LEU A 298 46.80 96.17 -0.63
N GLU A 299 47.38 95.95 -1.80
CA GLU A 299 46.61 95.80 -3.05
C GLU A 299 46.06 94.39 -3.22
N LEU A 300 46.83 93.38 -2.80
CA LEU A 300 46.28 92.04 -2.61
C LEU A 300 45.23 92.04 -1.49
N ARG A 301 45.41 92.73 -0.36
CA ARG A 301 44.41 92.87 0.73
C ARG A 301 43.16 93.47 0.20
N ARG A 302 43.18 94.49 -0.64
CA ARG A 302 41.93 95.08 -1.11
C ARG A 302 41.13 94.11 -1.98
N LEU A 303 41.77 93.46 -2.97
CA LEU A 303 41.11 92.48 -3.84
C LEU A 303 40.80 91.15 -3.13
N ARG A 304 41.63 90.79 -2.14
CA ARG A 304 41.46 89.62 -1.28
C ARG A 304 40.47 89.88 -0.17
N GLU A 305 40.34 91.09 0.36
CA GLU A 305 39.30 91.51 1.30
C GLU A 305 37.97 91.47 0.59
N GLU A 306 37.87 91.93 -0.65
CA GLU A 306 36.63 91.85 -1.40
C GLU A 306 36.27 90.39 -1.77
N VAL A 307 37.25 89.58 -2.18
CA VAL A 307 37.05 88.13 -2.40
C VAL A 307 36.85 87.35 -1.10
N ASP A 308 37.43 87.76 0.02
CA ASP A 308 37.32 87.12 1.35
C ASP A 308 36.06 87.61 2.07
N ILE A 309 35.55 88.80 1.77
CA ILE A 309 34.22 89.25 2.16
C ILE A 309 33.19 88.45 1.37
N LEU A 310 33.30 88.36 0.04
CA LEU A 310 32.36 87.59 -0.78
C LEU A 310 32.45 86.08 -0.53
N ARG A 311 33.64 85.52 -0.34
CA ARG A 311 33.82 84.13 0.11
C ARG A 311 33.41 83.97 1.55
N GLY A 312 33.59 84.95 2.42
CA GLY A 312 33.18 84.90 3.82
C GLY A 312 31.67 85.07 4.01
N GLU A 313 31.00 85.75 3.09
CA GLU A 313 29.55 85.84 2.99
C GLU A 313 28.96 84.61 2.32
N LEU A 314 29.59 84.09 1.25
CA LEU A 314 29.23 82.81 0.64
C LEU A 314 29.45 81.67 1.62
N GLN A 315 30.59 81.61 2.33
CA GLN A 315 30.91 80.62 3.35
C GLN A 315 30.10 80.82 4.63
N ARG A 316 29.63 82.04 4.93
CA ARG A 316 28.61 82.24 5.98
C ARG A 316 27.24 81.79 5.51
N ALA A 317 26.85 82.01 4.26
CA ALA A 317 25.58 81.56 3.71
C ALA A 317 25.55 80.04 3.51
N GLU A 318 26.65 79.44 3.03
CA GLU A 318 26.91 78.01 2.91
C GLU A 318 27.07 77.39 4.30
N GLY A 319 27.82 78.03 5.20
CA GLY A 319 27.94 77.61 6.60
C GLY A 319 26.61 77.69 7.35
N GLU A 320 25.78 78.70 7.12
CA GLU A 320 24.42 78.80 7.66
C GLU A 320 23.48 77.79 6.99
N LEU A 321 23.69 77.41 5.73
CA LEU A 321 22.93 76.35 5.07
C LEU A 321 23.35 74.97 5.60
N GLU A 322 24.64 74.72 5.77
CA GLU A 322 25.24 73.52 6.32
C GLU A 322 24.91 73.37 7.82
N ASP A 323 24.89 74.48 8.57
CA ASP A 323 24.39 74.55 9.96
C ASP A 323 22.86 74.39 10.05
N ARG A 324 22.11 74.68 8.98
CA ARG A 324 20.67 74.35 8.86
C ARG A 324 20.45 72.89 8.40
N LEU A 325 21.45 72.27 7.78
CA LEU A 325 21.44 70.89 7.26
C LEU A 325 22.13 69.88 8.16
N CYS A 326 22.75 70.30 9.27
CA CYS A 326 23.38 69.41 10.23
C CYS A 326 22.33 68.69 11.09
N TRP A 327 21.55 67.83 10.41
CA TRP A 327 20.81 66.77 11.04
C TRP A 327 21.80 65.85 11.74
N THR A 328 21.97 66.09 13.03
CA THR A 328 22.60 65.17 13.96
C THR A 328 21.48 64.35 14.57
N PRO A 329 21.41 63.04 14.30
CA PRO A 329 20.31 62.24 14.80
C PRO A 329 20.29 62.26 16.33
N PRO A 330 19.11 62.49 16.96
CA PRO A 330 19.00 62.52 18.40
C PRO A 330 19.49 61.22 19.05
N VAL A 331 20.12 61.32 20.21
CA VAL A 331 20.62 60.16 20.97
C VAL A 331 19.46 59.18 21.31
N ASP A 332 18.26 59.70 21.55
CA ASP A 332 17.07 58.87 21.77
C ASP A 332 16.73 58.01 20.54
N LEU A 333 16.93 58.53 19.31
CA LEU A 333 16.72 57.77 18.08
C LEU A 333 17.69 56.59 18.00
N GLN A 334 18.94 56.77 18.42
CA GLN A 334 19.91 55.67 18.50
C GLN A 334 19.42 54.55 19.41
N HIS A 335 18.96 54.88 20.62
CA HIS A 335 18.44 53.88 21.56
C HIS A 335 17.21 53.14 21.02
N TRP A 336 16.28 53.84 20.36
CA TRP A 336 15.11 53.23 19.73
C TRP A 336 15.47 52.34 18.55
N LEU A 337 16.43 52.73 17.72
CA LEU A 337 16.90 51.92 16.60
C LEU A 337 17.63 50.66 17.11
N GLN A 338 18.46 50.77 18.14
CA GLN A 338 19.12 49.63 18.79
C GLN A 338 18.09 48.66 19.39
N LEU A 339 17.05 49.18 20.07
CA LEU A 339 15.96 48.33 20.57
C LEU A 339 15.24 47.62 19.43
N THR A 340 14.94 48.35 18.35
CA THR A 340 14.25 47.80 17.16
C THR A 340 15.06 46.69 16.51
N TYR A 341 16.37 46.92 16.35
CA TYR A 341 17.31 45.93 15.84
C TYR A 341 17.33 44.67 16.71
N GLU A 342 17.38 44.80 18.03
CA GLU A 342 17.38 43.66 18.97
C GLU A 342 16.06 42.88 18.95
N LEU A 343 14.91 43.57 18.89
CA LEU A 343 13.60 42.92 18.75
C LEU A 343 13.50 42.15 17.44
N GLU A 344 13.94 42.77 16.35
CA GLU A 344 13.98 42.13 15.03
C GLU A 344 14.95 40.93 15.01
N GLN A 345 16.12 41.06 15.66
CA GLN A 345 17.08 39.98 15.83
C GLN A 345 16.47 38.78 16.55
N ARG A 346 15.69 39.00 17.61
CA ARG A 346 14.96 37.94 18.31
C ARG A 346 13.92 37.25 17.44
N VAL A 347 13.14 38.00 16.67
CA VAL A 347 12.13 37.45 15.76
C VAL A 347 12.78 36.56 14.69
N TYR A 348 13.83 37.05 14.05
CA TYR A 348 14.61 36.27 13.10
C TYR A 348 15.21 35.02 13.72
N ASN A 349 15.82 35.11 14.91
CA ASN A 349 16.44 33.95 15.57
C ASN A 349 15.39 32.86 15.83
N LYS A 350 14.16 33.24 16.20
CA LYS A 350 13.03 32.30 16.33
C LYS A 350 12.65 31.69 14.98
N LYS A 351 12.51 32.49 13.92
CA LYS A 351 12.19 32.01 12.56
C LYS A 351 13.26 31.05 12.04
N ARG A 352 14.54 31.36 12.25
CA ARG A 352 15.68 30.50 11.91
C ARG A 352 15.62 29.17 12.64
N LEU A 353 15.48 29.19 13.97
CA LEU A 353 15.42 27.95 14.77
C LEU A 353 14.24 27.06 14.33
N GLN A 354 13.11 27.66 13.95
CA GLN A 354 11.98 26.92 13.41
C GLN A 354 12.29 26.27 12.06
N ALA A 355 12.96 26.99 11.14
CA ALA A 355 13.38 26.44 9.86
C ALA A 355 14.42 25.30 10.02
N GLU A 356 15.38 25.47 10.93
CA GLU A 356 16.35 24.43 11.30
C GLU A 356 15.65 23.17 11.84
N LYS A 357 14.65 23.35 12.72
CA LYS A 357 13.85 22.24 13.25
C LYS A 357 13.03 21.54 12.16
N GLN A 358 12.44 22.29 11.22
CA GLN A 358 11.71 21.70 10.09
C GLN A 358 12.64 20.89 9.18
N LEU A 359 13.85 21.38 8.95
CA LEU A 359 14.87 20.65 8.20
C LEU A 359 15.26 19.34 8.91
N GLU A 360 15.49 19.37 10.22
CA GLU A 360 15.82 18.17 10.99
C GLU A 360 14.69 17.14 10.97
N GLN A 361 13.43 17.59 11.06
CA GLN A 361 12.27 16.70 10.91
C GLN A 361 12.20 16.06 9.52
N ALA A 362 12.49 16.82 8.45
CA ALA A 362 12.55 16.29 7.10
C ALA A 362 13.68 15.26 6.93
N LYS A 363 14.86 15.52 7.52
CA LYS A 363 16.00 14.58 7.58
C LYS A 363 15.60 13.27 8.24
N ASP A 364 15.03 13.35 9.44
CA ASP A 364 14.54 12.18 10.19
C ASP A 364 13.49 11.38 9.42
N ALA A 365 12.55 12.05 8.77
CA ALA A 365 11.49 11.40 7.99
C ALA A 365 12.07 10.67 6.77
N CYS A 366 13.02 11.28 6.07
CA CYS A 366 13.73 10.68 4.95
C CYS A 366 14.57 9.45 5.39
N GLU A 367 15.30 9.55 6.51
CA GLU A 367 16.05 8.41 7.06
C GLU A 367 15.14 7.26 7.48
N LYS A 368 14.02 7.55 8.14
CA LYS A 368 13.03 6.53 8.53
C LYS A 368 12.45 5.84 7.29
N LEU A 369 12.15 6.59 6.23
CA LEU A 369 11.70 6.03 4.95
C LEU A 369 12.76 5.11 4.34
N ASN A 370 14.03 5.52 4.37
CA ASN A 370 15.14 4.73 3.85
C ASN A 370 15.36 3.43 4.65
N ARG A 371 15.38 3.49 5.98
CA ARG A 371 15.54 2.32 6.88
C ARG A 371 14.39 1.33 6.74
N LYS A 372 13.15 1.82 6.62
CA LYS A 372 11.98 0.95 6.40
C LYS A 372 12.07 0.21 5.07
N ARG A 373 12.66 0.81 4.04
CA ARG A 373 12.79 0.19 2.71
C ARG A 373 14.03 -0.67 2.51
N SER A 374 15.09 -0.47 3.30
CA SER A 374 16.28 -1.32 3.26
C SER A 374 16.10 -2.67 3.98
N SER A 375 15.05 -2.82 4.81
CA SER A 375 14.71 -4.09 5.46
C SER A 375 13.97 -5.03 4.50
N PHE A 376 14.55 -6.21 4.25
CA PHE A 376 14.07 -7.23 3.31
C PHE A 376 12.63 -7.72 3.54
N VAL A 377 12.06 -7.50 4.74
CA VAL A 377 10.69 -7.92 5.10
C VAL A 377 9.63 -6.84 4.80
N ALA A 378 10.02 -5.59 4.62
CA ALA A 378 9.10 -4.47 4.41
C ALA A 378 8.71 -4.22 2.94
N SER A 379 9.32 -4.96 2.00
CA SER A 379 9.04 -4.87 0.56
C SER A 379 7.64 -5.38 0.17
N PHE A 380 6.91 -6.02 1.08
CA PHE A 380 5.62 -6.66 0.77
C PHE A 380 4.39 -5.79 1.09
N VAL A 381 4.52 -4.76 1.93
CA VAL A 381 3.44 -3.80 2.24
C VAL A 381 3.73 -2.47 1.55
N SER A 382 3.80 -2.52 0.22
CA SER A 382 3.96 -1.35 -0.65
C SER A 382 2.60 -0.74 -0.99
N THR A 383 1.91 -0.21 0.03
CA THR A 383 0.66 0.56 -0.15
C THR A 383 0.80 2.04 0.23
N HIS A 384 2.02 2.60 0.33
CA HIS A 384 2.17 4.04 0.63
C HIS A 384 3.05 4.76 -0.39
N GLY A 385 2.44 5.15 -1.52
CA GLY A 385 2.87 6.34 -2.27
C GLY A 385 2.75 7.60 -1.40
N ARG A 386 1.69 7.69 -0.58
CA ARG A 386 1.45 8.81 0.35
C ARG A 386 2.61 9.09 1.29
N ALA A 387 3.28 8.08 1.86
CA ALA A 387 4.43 8.32 2.75
C ALA A 387 5.63 8.95 2.02
N ILE A 388 5.81 8.67 0.73
CA ILE A 388 6.87 9.27 -0.07
C ILE A 388 6.50 10.71 -0.40
N ASP A 389 5.24 10.93 -0.80
CA ASP A 389 4.70 12.25 -1.12
C ASP A 389 4.74 13.18 0.12
N ASP A 390 4.44 12.65 1.31
CA ASP A 390 4.50 13.38 2.58
C ASP A 390 5.94 13.80 2.94
N VAL A 391 6.92 12.91 2.72
CA VAL A 391 8.34 13.22 2.93
C VAL A 391 8.83 14.25 1.91
N ASP A 392 8.43 14.12 0.64
CA ASP A 392 8.78 15.08 -0.42
C ASP A 392 8.21 16.47 -0.11
N LYS A 393 6.94 16.53 0.28
CA LYS A 393 6.29 17.78 0.72
C LYS A 393 7.03 18.40 1.91
N SER A 394 7.40 17.60 2.91
CA SER A 394 8.16 18.08 4.06
C SER A 394 9.54 18.65 3.68
N ILE A 395 10.21 18.07 2.68
CA ILE A 395 11.49 18.57 2.16
C ILE A 395 11.29 19.90 1.44
N LEU A 396 10.25 20.02 0.62
CA LEU A 396 9.92 21.26 -0.09
C LEU A 396 9.57 22.41 0.87
N GLU A 397 8.78 22.12 1.91
CA GLU A 397 8.44 23.10 2.95
C GLU A 397 9.68 23.56 3.73
N ALA A 398 10.58 22.63 4.13
CA ALA A 398 11.83 22.97 4.79
C ALA A 398 12.78 23.78 3.90
N ARG A 399 12.82 23.49 2.59
CA ARG A 399 13.61 24.26 1.62
C ARG A 399 13.09 25.68 1.47
N SER A 400 11.78 25.84 1.37
CA SER A 400 11.16 27.17 1.29
C SER A 400 11.47 28.00 2.53
N SER A 401 11.32 27.42 3.73
CA SER A 401 11.55 28.15 4.98
C SER A 401 13.01 28.55 5.17
N LEU A 402 13.99 27.72 4.76
CA LEU A 402 15.40 28.09 4.78
C LEU A 402 15.74 29.19 3.77
N MET A 403 15.14 29.15 2.57
CA MET A 403 15.33 30.19 1.56
C MET A 403 14.81 31.54 2.04
N GLU A 404 13.65 31.56 2.69
CA GLU A 404 13.12 32.76 3.35
C GLU A 404 14.08 33.29 4.42
N VAL A 405 14.58 32.43 5.31
CA VAL A 405 15.54 32.85 6.35
C VAL A 405 16.82 33.42 5.74
N LYS A 406 17.32 32.84 4.64
CA LYS A 406 18.48 33.36 3.90
C LYS A 406 18.21 34.76 3.34
N GLN A 407 17.06 34.95 2.72
CA GLN A 407 16.66 36.22 2.15
C GLN A 407 16.47 37.28 3.24
N ASP A 408 15.78 36.94 4.33
CA ASP A 408 15.56 37.81 5.49
C ASP A 408 16.90 38.25 6.12
N LEU A 409 17.88 37.35 6.20
CA LEU A 409 19.22 37.69 6.69
C LEU A 409 19.91 38.72 5.78
N GLN A 410 19.91 38.48 4.47
CA GLN A 410 20.54 39.38 3.50
C GLN A 410 19.90 40.76 3.47
N GLU A 411 18.56 40.81 3.42
CA GLU A 411 17.78 42.05 3.46
C GLU A 411 18.16 42.84 4.71
N ARG A 412 18.04 42.21 5.87
CA ARG A 412 18.21 42.89 7.14
C ARG A 412 19.63 43.38 7.35
N THR A 413 20.63 42.57 6.98
CA THR A 413 22.03 43.01 7.00
C THR A 413 22.23 44.25 6.12
N THR A 414 21.61 44.27 4.94
CA THR A 414 21.75 45.40 4.00
C THR A 414 21.03 46.64 4.51
N ARG A 415 19.78 46.51 4.98
CA ARG A 415 19.00 47.60 5.52
C ARG A 415 19.65 48.22 6.75
N TRP A 416 20.07 47.43 7.73
CA TRP A 416 20.71 48.00 8.92
C TRP A 416 22.04 48.67 8.61
N ARG A 417 22.84 48.11 7.69
CA ARG A 417 24.05 48.80 7.21
C ARG A 417 23.73 50.15 6.57
N GLN A 418 22.65 50.23 5.78
CA GLN A 418 22.22 51.50 5.18
C GLN A 418 21.75 52.49 6.23
N ILE A 419 20.98 52.05 7.23
CA ILE A 419 20.51 52.90 8.33
C ILE A 419 21.70 53.41 9.15
N GLU A 420 22.67 52.57 9.50
CA GLU A 420 23.90 52.98 10.19
C GLU A 420 24.69 54.02 9.37
N SER A 421 24.79 53.83 8.05
CA SER A 421 25.44 54.79 7.15
C SER A 421 24.73 56.15 7.11
N LEU A 422 23.40 56.17 7.23
CA LEU A 422 22.62 57.42 7.24
C LEU A 422 22.67 58.10 8.60
N CYS A 423 22.67 57.34 9.69
CA CYS A 423 22.66 57.87 11.06
C CYS A 423 24.05 58.18 11.62
N GLY A 424 25.13 57.64 11.06
CA GLY A 424 26.50 57.92 11.53
C GLY A 424 26.87 57.31 12.89
N PHE A 425 26.06 56.39 13.41
CA PHE A 425 26.34 55.64 14.64
C PHE A 425 26.08 54.13 14.47
N SER A 426 26.72 53.31 15.31
CA SER A 426 26.49 51.85 15.31
C SER A 426 25.18 51.49 16.01
N ILE A 427 24.38 50.67 15.33
CA ILE A 427 23.10 50.14 15.81
C ILE A 427 23.23 48.65 16.13
N SER A 428 24.00 47.94 15.30
CA SER A 428 24.26 46.52 15.42
C SER A 428 25.13 46.16 16.62
N THR A 429 26.04 47.06 17.04
CA THR A 429 26.77 46.96 18.32
C THR A 429 26.00 47.69 19.40
N ASN A 430 25.35 46.94 20.29
CA ASN A 430 24.51 47.52 21.33
C ASN A 430 24.66 46.77 22.67
N PRO A 431 24.30 47.39 23.81
CA PRO A 431 24.45 46.81 25.16
C PRO A 431 23.46 45.66 25.46
N GLY A 432 22.62 45.26 24.50
CA GLY A 432 21.65 44.18 24.61
C GLY A 432 20.25 44.63 25.03
N LEU A 433 19.24 43.84 24.66
CA LEU A 433 17.83 44.24 24.82
C LEU A 433 17.43 44.63 26.25
N SER A 434 17.84 43.87 27.27
CA SER A 434 17.41 44.11 28.66
C SER A 434 17.85 45.49 29.19
N TYR A 435 19.05 45.92 28.78
CA TYR A 435 19.56 47.24 29.13
C TYR A 435 18.80 48.34 28.40
N LEU A 436 18.56 48.17 27.09
CA LEU A 436 17.82 49.13 26.26
C LEU A 436 16.37 49.31 26.72
N GLU A 437 15.67 48.24 27.08
CA GLU A 437 14.30 48.30 27.64
C GLU A 437 14.26 49.08 28.95
N THR A 438 15.26 48.89 29.81
CA THR A 438 15.35 49.60 31.10
C THR A 438 15.66 51.09 30.89
N LEU A 439 16.61 51.40 30.01
CA LEU A 439 16.99 52.76 29.66
C LEU A 439 15.80 53.55 29.10
N LEU A 440 15.10 53.00 28.11
CA LEU A 440 13.96 53.65 27.46
C LEU A 440 12.74 53.77 28.40
N ARG A 441 12.48 52.77 29.26
CA ARG A 441 11.42 52.88 30.29
C ARG A 441 11.73 53.95 31.34
N SER A 442 12.99 54.10 31.74
CA SER A 442 13.40 55.11 32.72
C SER A 442 13.35 56.54 32.14
N GLY A 443 13.70 56.71 30.86
CA GLY A 443 13.64 58.00 30.16
C GLY A 443 12.21 58.52 29.93
N LEU A 444 11.24 57.62 29.69
CA LEU A 444 9.82 57.97 29.55
C LEU A 444 9.19 58.53 30.84
N ASN A 445 9.73 58.17 32.01
CA ASN A 445 9.30 58.73 33.29
C ASN A 445 9.90 60.12 33.58
N SER A 446 10.88 60.58 32.80
CA SER A 446 11.62 61.82 33.06
C SER A 446 11.37 62.94 32.03
N SER A 447 10.92 62.63 30.81
CA SER A 447 10.75 63.63 29.75
C SER A 447 9.30 63.80 29.29
N ARG A 448 8.69 64.94 29.67
CA ARG A 448 7.67 65.58 28.82
C ARG A 448 8.29 65.72 27.42
N PHE A 449 7.64 65.16 26.41
CA PHE A 449 8.01 65.36 25.00
C PHE A 449 7.89 66.85 24.67
N VAL A 450 8.97 67.60 24.86
CA VAL A 450 9.14 68.90 24.24
C VAL A 450 9.93 68.62 22.98
N VAL A 451 9.25 68.61 21.84
CA VAL A 451 9.91 68.74 20.54
C VAL A 451 10.45 70.17 20.52
N PHE A 452 11.61 70.39 21.14
CA PHE A 452 12.33 71.65 20.99
C PHE A 452 13.01 71.58 19.63
N ASN A 453 12.33 72.15 18.63
CA ASN A 453 12.91 72.38 17.32
C ASN A 453 13.56 73.78 17.37
N PRO A 454 14.89 73.91 17.53
CA PRO A 454 15.54 75.22 17.68
C PRO A 454 15.42 76.07 16.41
N CYS A 455 15.02 75.45 15.29
CA CYS A 455 14.85 76.13 14.00
C CYS A 455 13.57 76.97 13.88
N ASN A 456 12.56 76.80 14.74
CA ASN A 456 11.26 77.45 14.55
C ASN A 456 11.03 78.71 15.42
N GLU A 457 11.88 79.00 16.40
CA GLU A 457 11.64 80.14 17.31
C GLU A 457 12.16 81.48 16.77
N LYS A 458 13.08 81.48 15.78
CA LYS A 458 13.53 82.73 15.13
C LYS A 458 12.55 83.25 14.06
N LEU A 459 11.69 82.41 13.50
CA LEU A 459 10.71 82.82 12.49
C LEU A 459 9.49 83.58 13.05
N LEU A 460 9.27 83.57 14.37
CA LEU A 460 8.14 84.28 15.01
C LEU A 460 8.53 85.63 15.63
N LYS A 461 9.81 85.99 15.68
CA LYS A 461 10.27 87.29 16.22
C LYS A 461 10.79 88.28 15.18
N GLU A 462 11.09 87.83 13.96
CA GLU A 462 11.50 88.73 12.86
C GLU A 462 10.33 89.18 11.95
N GLY A 463 9.10 88.80 12.28
CA GLY A 463 7.88 89.20 11.54
C GLY A 463 7.12 90.38 12.13
N SER A 464 7.68 91.10 13.12
CA SER A 464 7.01 92.23 13.77
C SER A 464 7.97 93.37 14.12
N GLU A 465 8.65 93.93 13.12
CA GLU A 465 9.09 95.34 13.11
C GLU A 465 8.91 95.94 11.72
#